data_AF-A0A1Y3RNT3-F1
#
_entry.id   AF-A0A1Y3RNT3-F1
#
_cell.length_a   1.000
_cell.length_b   1.000
_cell.length_c   1.000
_cell.angle_alpha   90.00
_cell.angle_beta   90.00
_cell.angle_gamma   90.00
#
_symmetry.space_group_name_H-M   'P 1'
#
loop_
_entity.id
_entity.type
_entity.pdbx_description
1 polymer ?
#
loop_
_entity_poly.entity_id
_entity_poly.type
_entity_poly.pdbx_seq_one_letter_code
_entity_poly.pdbx_strand_id
1 'polypeptide(L)'
;MSKPDPEKQERSRLQHEAEHEKPTKRNPVLFYLMILFAAAFLLLLMSFLMQRRANQEAIDNLQETSNSATQSLQNTIAQNETLTKQVEDLQSAVSDNQQTIRDQEDRLEELEQENEELTKSTQAMDWFWQINEAYVRGRYTQARTLIEDMGEELPEYLPKESITDNDRFSPYDRYQEIYEALY
;
A
#
# COMPACT_ATOMS: atom_id res chain seq x y z
N MET A 1 116.48 -59.47 -2.92
CA MET A 1 116.72 -60.91 -3.15
C MET A 1 115.48 -61.68 -2.68
N SER A 2 115.01 -62.61 -3.51
CA SER A 2 114.00 -63.68 -3.30
C SER A 2 112.51 -63.37 -3.10
N LYS A 3 111.73 -63.68 -4.16
CA LYS A 3 110.35 -64.24 -4.13
C LYS A 3 110.40 -65.71 -3.67
N PRO A 4 109.30 -66.30 -3.15
CA PRO A 4 108.38 -67.12 -3.98
C PRO A 4 106.93 -67.13 -3.43
N ASP A 5 106.01 -68.01 -3.85
CA ASP A 5 105.23 -68.12 -5.09
C ASP A 5 103.91 -68.88 -4.71
N PRO A 6 102.95 -69.17 -5.62
CA PRO A 6 101.51 -69.22 -5.37
C PRO A 6 100.96 -70.64 -5.52
N GLU A 7 100.44 -71.27 -4.47
CA GLU A 7 99.81 -72.59 -4.63
C GLU A 7 98.76 -72.79 -3.54
N LYS A 8 97.51 -72.45 -3.87
CA LYS A 8 96.28 -73.02 -3.28
C LYS A 8 95.02 -72.50 -3.99
N GLN A 9 95.10 -72.43 -5.32
CA GLN A 9 93.91 -72.79 -6.10
C GLN A 9 93.71 -74.31 -5.94
N GLU A 10 92.45 -74.75 -6.00
CA GLU A 10 92.06 -76.16 -6.21
C GLU A 10 92.00 -77.13 -5.03
N ARG A 11 91.41 -76.72 -3.89
CA ARG A 11 90.67 -77.70 -3.10
C ARG A 11 89.26 -77.22 -2.79
N SER A 12 88.34 -77.76 -3.58
CA SER A 12 86.96 -78.03 -3.20
C SER A 12 86.06 -76.79 -3.14
N ARG A 13 85.32 -76.40 -4.20
CA ARG A 13 84.30 -77.23 -4.86
C ARG A 13 83.69 -78.22 -3.88
N LEU A 14 82.53 -77.88 -3.31
CA LEU A 14 81.38 -78.75 -3.08
C LEU A 14 80.37 -77.99 -2.21
N GLN A 15 79.12 -77.90 -2.69
CA GLN A 15 77.90 -77.30 -2.08
C GLN A 15 77.72 -75.83 -2.49
N HIS A 16 77.03 -75.46 -3.58
CA HIS A 16 75.60 -75.62 -3.90
C HIS A 16 74.64 -75.22 -2.76
N GLU A 17 73.66 -74.40 -3.14
CA GLU A 17 72.41 -74.02 -2.45
C GLU A 17 72.49 -73.09 -1.22
N ALA A 18 72.16 -71.81 -1.43
CA ALA A 18 71.32 -70.95 -0.59
C ALA A 18 71.54 -69.49 -1.05
N GLU A 19 70.74 -69.00 -1.99
CA GLU A 19 69.64 -68.09 -1.67
C GLU A 19 70.09 -66.71 -1.18
N HIS A 20 69.89 -65.73 -2.07
CA HIS A 20 69.43 -64.37 -1.83
C HIS A 20 70.01 -63.46 -0.72
N GLU A 21 70.28 -62.25 -1.22
CA GLU A 21 69.97 -60.93 -0.64
C GLU A 21 70.97 -60.21 0.28
N LYS A 22 70.98 -58.90 0.04
CA LYS A 22 71.83 -57.85 0.62
C LYS A 22 71.71 -57.79 2.15
N PRO A 23 72.56 -57.00 2.83
CA PRO A 23 72.08 -55.64 3.10
C PRO A 23 73.18 -54.57 3.09
N THR A 24 72.97 -53.52 2.29
CA THR A 24 73.67 -52.24 2.46
C THR A 24 73.04 -51.48 3.61
N LYS A 25 73.75 -51.36 4.74
CA LYS A 25 73.41 -50.49 5.86
C LYS A 25 73.33 -49.03 5.39
N ARG A 26 72.13 -48.48 5.31
CA ARG A 26 71.86 -47.04 5.28
C ARG A 26 70.78 -46.76 6.31
N ASN A 27 71.02 -45.76 7.15
CA ASN A 27 70.27 -45.46 8.37
C ASN A 27 68.75 -45.36 8.10
N PRO A 28 67.95 -46.38 8.49
CA PRO A 28 66.53 -46.42 8.17
C PRO A 28 65.74 -45.29 8.86
N VAL A 29 66.25 -44.80 9.99
CA VAL A 29 65.60 -43.76 10.80
C VAL A 29 65.44 -42.44 10.05
N LEU A 30 66.45 -42.02 9.27
CA LEU A 30 66.36 -40.79 8.46
C LEU A 30 65.30 -40.91 7.35
N PHE A 31 65.13 -42.11 6.79
CA PHE A 31 64.12 -42.37 5.77
C PHE A 31 62.71 -42.34 6.35
N TYR A 32 62.50 -42.94 7.53
CA TYR A 32 61.22 -42.82 8.26
C TYR A 32 60.90 -41.37 8.66
N LEU A 33 61.89 -40.59 9.09
CA LEU A 33 61.70 -39.18 9.46
C LEU A 33 61.36 -38.31 8.24
N MET A 34 61.94 -38.62 7.07
CA MET A 34 61.62 -37.95 5.80
C MET A 34 60.21 -38.31 5.30
N ILE A 35 59.79 -39.57 5.43
CA ILE A 35 58.41 -39.99 5.14
C ILE A 35 57.41 -39.34 6.11
N LEU A 36 57.73 -39.27 7.40
CA LEU A 36 56.89 -38.61 8.39
C LEU A 36 56.74 -37.11 8.10
N PHE A 37 57.83 -36.44 7.70
CA PHE A 37 57.81 -35.04 7.30
C PHE A 37 57.01 -34.83 6.00
N ALA A 38 57.19 -35.70 5.00
CA ALA A 38 56.41 -35.66 3.77
C ALA A 38 54.92 -35.92 4.01
N ALA A 39 54.58 -36.86 4.91
CA ALA A 39 53.21 -37.14 5.32
C ALA A 39 52.58 -35.94 6.05
N ALA A 40 53.30 -35.30 6.97
CA ALA A 40 52.84 -34.08 7.63
C ALA A 40 52.63 -32.93 6.63
N PHE A 41 53.53 -32.79 5.64
CA PHE A 41 53.38 -31.79 4.58
C PHE A 41 52.18 -32.08 3.68
N LEU A 42 51.93 -33.35 3.33
CA LEU A 42 50.75 -33.78 2.58
C LEU A 42 49.46 -33.54 3.36
N LEU A 43 49.46 -33.80 4.66
CA LEU A 43 48.32 -33.51 5.54
C LEU A 43 48.06 -32.00 5.63
N LEU A 44 49.11 -31.19 5.74
CA LEU A 44 49.00 -29.72 5.68
C LEU A 44 48.48 -29.24 4.31
N LEU A 45 48.92 -29.86 3.21
CA LEU A 45 48.46 -29.52 1.87
C LEU A 45 46.98 -29.89 1.67
N MET A 46 46.56 -31.07 2.16
CA MET A 46 45.15 -31.47 2.16
C MET A 46 44.30 -30.55 3.03
N SER A 47 44.76 -30.21 4.24
CA SER A 47 44.08 -29.28 5.15
C SER A 47 43.96 -27.89 4.52
N PHE A 48 45.01 -27.40 3.88
CA PHE A 48 45.02 -26.10 3.21
C PHE A 48 44.10 -26.07 1.99
N LEU A 49 44.05 -27.14 1.20
CA LEU A 49 43.15 -27.24 0.04
C LEU A 49 41.68 -27.35 0.45
N MET A 50 41.38 -28.12 1.50
CA MET A 50 40.02 -28.17 2.08
C MET A 50 39.63 -26.82 2.66
N GLN A 51 40.53 -26.15 3.37
CA GLN A 51 40.26 -24.85 3.95
C GLN A 51 40.11 -23.75 2.89
N ARG A 52 40.86 -23.80 1.79
CA ARG A 52 40.72 -22.84 0.69
C ARG A 52 39.37 -22.99 -0.04
N ARG A 53 38.92 -24.23 -0.27
CA ARG A 53 37.58 -24.50 -0.82
C ARG A 53 36.48 -24.11 0.15
N ALA A 54 36.57 -24.54 1.41
CA ALA A 54 35.57 -24.22 2.44
C ALA A 54 35.46 -22.70 2.69
N ASN A 55 36.58 -21.97 2.64
CA ASN A 55 36.59 -20.52 2.83
C ASN A 55 36.09 -19.78 1.57
N GLN A 56 36.30 -20.30 0.37
CA GLN A 56 35.69 -19.77 -0.87
C GLN A 56 34.19 -20.01 -0.89
N GLU A 57 33.73 -21.22 -0.57
CA GLU A 57 32.30 -21.54 -0.50
C GLU A 57 31.57 -20.75 0.60
N ALA A 58 32.23 -20.48 1.73
CA ALA A 58 31.68 -19.64 2.79
C ALA A 58 31.61 -18.16 2.35
N ILE A 59 32.62 -17.64 1.67
CA ILE A 59 32.61 -16.26 1.16
C ILE A 59 31.58 -16.11 0.03
N ASP A 60 31.49 -17.05 -0.90
CA ASP A 60 30.50 -17.03 -1.99
C ASP A 60 29.07 -17.14 -1.43
N ASN A 61 28.82 -18.02 -0.46
CA ASN A 61 27.52 -18.08 0.23
C ASN A 61 27.20 -16.78 0.96
N LEU A 62 28.15 -16.19 1.70
CA LEU A 62 27.93 -14.92 2.38
C LEU A 62 27.67 -13.78 1.39
N GLN A 63 28.35 -13.79 0.23
CA GLN A 63 28.18 -12.78 -0.80
C GLN A 63 26.83 -12.93 -1.52
N GLU A 64 26.40 -14.16 -1.83
CA GLU A 64 25.08 -14.46 -2.39
C GLU A 64 23.94 -14.16 -1.40
N THR A 65 24.13 -14.49 -0.12
CA THR A 65 23.17 -14.17 0.95
C THR A 65 23.09 -12.66 1.20
N SER A 66 24.23 -11.96 1.17
CA SER A 66 24.28 -10.50 1.30
C SER A 66 23.60 -9.80 0.12
N ASN A 67 23.90 -10.23 -1.10
CA ASN A 67 23.30 -9.68 -2.32
C ASN A 67 21.79 -9.94 -2.38
N SER A 68 21.34 -11.14 -2.02
CA SER A 68 19.92 -11.46 -1.95
C SER A 68 19.19 -10.73 -0.81
N ALA A 69 19.82 -10.57 0.35
CA ALA A 69 19.27 -9.78 1.45
C ALA A 69 19.17 -8.29 1.10
N THR A 70 20.17 -7.72 0.43
CA THR A 70 20.09 -6.32 -0.06
C THR A 70 19.05 -6.15 -1.15
N GLN A 71 18.93 -7.11 -2.07
CA GLN A 71 17.87 -7.10 -3.09
C GLN A 71 16.48 -7.19 -2.46
N SER A 72 16.30 -8.06 -1.46
CA SER A 72 15.05 -8.18 -0.70
C SER A 72 14.73 -6.89 0.03
N LEU A 73 15.71 -6.27 0.70
CA LEU A 73 15.53 -4.99 1.38
C LEU A 73 15.15 -3.88 0.40
N GLN A 74 15.81 -3.79 -0.75
CA GLN A 74 15.46 -2.81 -1.79
C GLN A 74 14.03 -3.02 -2.30
N ASN A 75 13.62 -4.27 -2.51
CA ASN A 75 12.26 -4.60 -2.92
C ASN A 75 11.24 -4.21 -1.83
N THR A 76 11.51 -4.51 -0.57
CA THR A 76 10.65 -4.11 0.56
C THR A 76 10.57 -2.59 0.72
N ILE A 77 11.67 -1.86 0.52
CA ILE A 77 11.67 -0.39 0.53
C ILE A 77 10.81 0.16 -0.61
N ALA A 78 11.01 -0.33 -1.84
CA ALA A 78 10.21 0.08 -2.99
C ALA A 78 8.72 -0.22 -2.83
N GLN A 79 8.37 -1.36 -2.22
CA GLN A 79 6.99 -1.69 -1.87
C GLN A 79 6.42 -0.75 -0.81
N ASN A 80 7.19 -0.41 0.23
CA ASN A 80 6.75 0.55 1.24
C ASN A 80 6.55 1.95 0.65
N GLU A 81 7.43 2.41 -0.23
CA GLU A 81 7.26 3.68 -0.95
C GLU A 81 5.99 3.67 -1.80
N THR A 82 5.75 2.57 -2.53
CA THR A 82 4.54 2.41 -3.33
C THR A 82 3.28 2.39 -2.47
N LEU A 83 3.29 1.66 -1.35
CA LEU A 83 2.19 1.62 -0.39
C LEU A 83 1.94 2.99 0.24
N THR A 84 2.99 3.71 0.59
CA THR A 84 2.89 5.07 1.16
C THR A 84 2.20 5.99 0.16
N LYS A 85 2.60 5.94 -1.12
CA LYS A 85 1.96 6.72 -2.18
C LYS A 85 0.49 6.35 -2.36
N GLN A 86 0.15 5.05 -2.35
CA GLN A 86 -1.26 4.63 -2.42
C GLN A 86 -2.08 5.12 -1.24
N VAL A 87 -1.51 5.12 -0.03
CA VAL A 87 -2.19 5.66 1.15
C VAL A 87 -2.41 7.16 1.01
N GLU A 88 -1.43 7.91 0.50
CA GLU A 88 -1.55 9.35 0.24
C GLU A 88 -2.62 9.64 -0.83
N ASP A 89 -2.61 8.91 -1.95
CA ASP A 89 -3.61 9.03 -3.02
C ASP A 89 -5.02 8.70 -2.50
N LEU A 90 -5.15 7.63 -1.70
CA LEU A 90 -6.43 7.26 -1.06
C LEU A 90 -6.89 8.30 -0.04
N GLN A 91 -5.97 8.86 0.75
CA GLN A 91 -6.30 9.93 1.70
C GLN A 91 -6.79 11.19 0.97
N SER A 92 -6.14 11.57 -0.14
CA SER A 92 -6.60 12.66 -0.99
C SER A 92 -8.00 12.38 -1.54
N ALA A 93 -8.22 11.20 -2.12
CA ALA A 93 -9.53 10.81 -2.67
C ALA A 93 -10.64 10.77 -1.62
N VAL A 94 -10.32 10.37 -0.37
CA VAL A 94 -11.27 10.41 0.75
C VAL A 94 -11.58 11.85 1.14
N SER A 95 -10.57 12.72 1.21
CA SER A 95 -10.76 14.15 1.49
C SER A 95 -11.66 14.82 0.44
N ASP A 96 -11.38 14.56 -0.84
CA ASP A 96 -12.16 15.12 -1.95
C ASP A 96 -13.61 14.61 -1.96
N ASN A 97 -13.81 13.31 -1.67
CA ASN A 97 -15.15 12.76 -1.50
C ASN A 97 -15.88 13.38 -0.31
N GLN A 98 -15.20 13.55 0.84
CA GLN A 98 -15.81 14.18 2.00
C GLN A 98 -16.23 15.62 1.72
N GLN A 99 -15.42 16.37 0.99
CA GLN A 99 -15.79 17.72 0.56
C GLN A 99 -16.98 17.69 -0.39
N THR A 100 -16.96 16.80 -1.38
CA THR A 100 -18.09 16.64 -2.31
C THR A 100 -19.40 16.29 -1.61
N ILE A 101 -19.34 15.43 -0.58
CA ILE A 101 -20.50 15.07 0.24
C ILE A 101 -21.04 16.30 0.96
N ARG A 102 -20.19 17.11 1.60
CA ARG A 102 -20.62 18.34 2.28
C ARG A 102 -21.26 19.32 1.30
N ASP A 103 -20.63 19.55 0.16
CA ASP A 103 -21.18 20.43 -0.87
C ASP A 103 -22.54 19.92 -1.40
N GLN A 104 -22.75 18.60 -1.43
CA GLN A 104 -24.03 18.00 -1.79
C GLN A 104 -25.07 18.14 -0.68
N GLU A 105 -24.69 17.97 0.58
CA GLU A 105 -25.56 18.16 1.75
C GLU A 105 -26.04 19.61 1.82
N ASP A 106 -25.15 20.60 1.67
CA ASP A 106 -25.50 22.02 1.67
C ASP A 106 -26.49 22.36 0.54
N ARG A 107 -26.27 21.79 -0.66
CA ARG A 107 -27.18 21.97 -1.81
C ARG A 107 -28.53 21.31 -1.60
N LEU A 108 -28.57 20.16 -0.92
CA LEU A 108 -29.84 19.50 -0.60
C LEU A 108 -30.62 20.34 0.40
N GLU A 109 -29.97 20.91 1.42
CA GLU A 109 -30.62 21.79 2.38
C GLU A 109 -31.18 23.04 1.71
N GLU A 110 -30.42 23.68 0.80
CA GLU A 110 -30.91 24.83 0.01
C GLU A 110 -32.13 24.46 -0.84
N LEU A 111 -32.09 23.31 -1.53
CA LEU A 111 -33.20 22.83 -2.34
C LEU A 111 -34.43 22.45 -1.50
N GLU A 112 -34.24 21.89 -0.32
CA GLU A 112 -35.33 21.57 0.61
C GLU A 112 -36.00 22.86 1.10
N GLN A 113 -35.22 23.87 1.47
CA GLN A 113 -35.74 25.19 1.85
C GLN A 113 -36.52 25.84 0.69
N GLU A 114 -35.96 25.85 -0.52
CA GLU A 114 -36.65 26.37 -1.72
C GLU A 114 -37.95 25.61 -1.98
N ASN A 115 -37.94 24.27 -1.82
CA ASN A 115 -39.14 23.46 -2.02
C ASN A 115 -40.21 23.75 -0.97
N GLU A 116 -39.82 23.95 0.28
CA GLU A 116 -40.73 24.35 1.36
C GLU A 116 -41.35 25.73 1.07
N GLU A 117 -40.54 26.71 0.66
CA GLU A 117 -41.02 28.05 0.28
C GLU A 117 -41.98 27.99 -0.91
N LEU A 118 -41.66 27.24 -1.96
CA LEU A 118 -42.54 27.03 -3.12
C LEU A 118 -43.84 26.34 -2.74
N THR A 119 -43.77 25.36 -1.84
CA THR A 119 -44.94 24.65 -1.32
C THR A 119 -45.85 25.60 -0.53
N LYS A 120 -45.28 26.41 0.36
CA LYS A 120 -46.02 27.45 1.10
C LYS A 120 -46.60 28.49 0.17
N SER A 121 -45.87 28.95 -0.84
CA SER A 121 -46.36 29.90 -1.84
C SER A 121 -47.53 29.34 -2.65
N THR A 122 -47.47 28.06 -3.03
CA THR A 122 -48.57 27.39 -3.74
C THR A 122 -49.81 27.27 -2.86
N GLN A 123 -49.65 26.88 -1.59
CA GLN A 123 -50.75 26.83 -0.62
C GLN A 123 -51.34 28.22 -0.39
N ALA A 124 -50.49 29.24 -0.23
CA ALA A 124 -50.91 30.62 -0.07
C ALA A 124 -51.74 31.09 -1.26
N MET A 125 -51.31 30.77 -2.48
CA MET A 125 -52.05 31.09 -3.69
C MET A 125 -53.41 30.40 -3.77
N ASP A 126 -53.52 29.12 -3.36
CA ASP A 126 -54.81 28.42 -3.33
C ASP A 126 -55.80 29.12 -2.38
N TRP A 127 -55.35 29.44 -1.15
CA TRP A 127 -56.15 30.21 -0.21
C TRP A 127 -56.55 31.58 -0.75
N PHE A 128 -55.59 32.31 -1.35
CA PHE A 128 -55.86 33.60 -1.97
C PHE A 128 -56.96 33.52 -3.02
N TRP A 129 -56.93 32.52 -3.90
CA TRP A 129 -57.98 32.35 -4.91
C TRP A 129 -59.35 32.10 -4.30
N GLN A 130 -59.44 31.27 -3.25
CA GLN A 130 -60.68 31.02 -2.53
C GLN A 130 -61.23 32.29 -1.86
N ILE A 131 -60.36 33.08 -1.22
CA ILE A 131 -60.70 34.34 -0.55
C ILE A 131 -61.18 35.37 -1.58
N ASN A 132 -60.41 35.57 -2.65
CA ASN A 132 -60.74 36.52 -3.71
C ASN A 132 -62.05 36.15 -4.40
N GLU A 133 -62.30 34.86 -4.66
CA GLU A 133 -63.57 34.39 -5.21
C GLU A 133 -64.75 34.69 -4.26
N ALA A 134 -64.61 34.39 -2.96
CA ALA A 134 -65.63 34.66 -1.97
C ALA A 134 -65.93 36.17 -1.86
N TYR A 135 -64.91 37.01 -1.87
CA TYR A 135 -65.03 38.46 -1.84
C TYR A 135 -65.74 39.02 -3.08
N VAL A 136 -65.31 38.63 -4.28
CA VAL A 136 -65.92 39.08 -5.55
C VAL A 136 -67.38 38.62 -5.67
N ARG A 137 -67.72 37.46 -5.11
CA ARG A 137 -69.11 36.96 -5.04
C ARG A 137 -69.95 37.60 -3.93
N GLY A 138 -69.40 38.54 -3.16
CA GLY A 138 -70.09 39.24 -2.07
C GLY A 138 -70.29 38.40 -0.80
N ARG A 139 -69.62 37.25 -0.67
CA ARG A 139 -69.69 36.36 0.50
C ARG A 139 -68.66 36.78 1.55
N TYR A 140 -68.82 37.99 2.10
CA TYR A 140 -67.83 38.62 2.99
C TYR A 140 -67.58 37.84 4.29
N THR A 141 -68.61 37.22 4.89
CA THR A 141 -68.43 36.38 6.07
C THR A 141 -67.55 35.17 5.78
N GLN A 142 -67.76 34.53 4.63
CA GLN A 142 -66.93 33.40 4.20
C GLN A 142 -65.50 33.85 3.92
N ALA A 143 -65.30 35.01 3.29
CA ALA A 143 -63.98 35.56 3.05
C ALA A 143 -63.22 35.84 4.36
N ARG A 144 -63.89 36.39 5.39
CA ARG A 144 -63.28 36.57 6.73
C ARG A 144 -62.86 35.26 7.37
N THR A 145 -63.71 34.24 7.35
CA THR A 145 -63.36 32.91 7.89
C THR A 145 -62.18 32.29 7.14
N LEU A 146 -62.15 32.38 5.81
CA LEU A 146 -61.03 31.87 5.02
C LEU A 146 -59.72 32.62 5.33
N ILE A 147 -59.78 33.92 5.62
CA ILE A 147 -58.61 34.70 6.06
C ILE A 147 -58.13 34.23 7.45
N GLU A 148 -59.05 34.01 8.39
CA GLU A 148 -58.73 33.48 9.72
C GLU A 148 -58.13 32.06 9.63
N ASP A 149 -58.68 31.20 8.78
CA ASP A 149 -58.22 29.81 8.57
C ASP A 149 -56.85 29.75 7.87
N MET A 150 -56.56 30.70 6.98
CA MET A 150 -55.26 30.83 6.29
C MET A 150 -54.12 31.16 7.25
N GLY A 151 -54.43 31.85 8.36
CA GLY A 151 -53.46 32.29 9.36
C GLY A 151 -52.62 33.50 8.94
N GLU A 152 -51.73 33.94 9.83
CA GLU A 152 -50.92 35.16 9.64
C GLU A 152 -49.61 34.94 8.88
N GLU A 153 -49.06 33.72 8.91
CA GLU A 153 -47.75 33.40 8.29
C GLU A 153 -47.87 33.15 6.77
N LEU A 154 -48.93 32.47 6.36
CA LEU A 154 -49.10 32.04 4.97
C LEU A 154 -49.26 33.18 3.95
N PRO A 155 -49.89 34.33 4.28
CA PRO A 155 -49.95 35.49 3.39
C PRO A 155 -48.58 36.05 2.98
N GLU A 156 -47.53 35.90 3.79
CA GLU A 156 -46.19 36.41 3.47
C GLU A 156 -45.54 35.69 2.29
N TYR A 157 -45.96 34.44 2.03
CA TYR A 157 -45.51 33.61 0.92
C TYR A 157 -46.26 33.87 -0.40
N LEU A 158 -47.22 34.81 -0.40
CA LEU A 158 -47.85 35.24 -1.63
C LEU A 158 -46.85 36.00 -2.52
N PRO A 159 -46.89 35.79 -3.84
CA PRO A 159 -46.10 36.58 -4.79
C PRO A 159 -46.39 38.08 -4.62
N LYS A 160 -45.32 38.85 -4.38
CA LYS A 160 -45.35 40.32 -4.19
C LYS A 160 -45.19 41.09 -5.50
N GLU A 161 -44.80 40.41 -6.57
CA GLU A 161 -44.64 40.99 -7.89
C GLU A 161 -45.67 40.40 -8.85
N SER A 162 -46.24 41.25 -9.72
CA SER A 162 -46.99 40.79 -10.87
C SER A 162 -46.01 40.41 -11.97
N ILE A 163 -45.99 39.14 -12.35
CA ILE A 163 -45.22 38.66 -13.51
C ILE A 163 -45.84 39.08 -14.86
N THR A 164 -47.03 39.70 -14.83
CA THR A 164 -47.72 40.19 -16.02
C THR A 164 -47.70 41.71 -16.06
N ASP A 165 -47.24 42.28 -17.17
CA ASP A 165 -47.15 43.73 -17.44
C ASP A 165 -48.52 44.35 -17.78
N ASN A 166 -49.53 44.04 -16.97
CA ASN A 166 -50.92 44.43 -17.18
C ASN A 166 -51.45 45.39 -16.10
N ASP A 167 -50.55 46.04 -15.35
CA ASP A 167 -50.86 46.94 -14.22
C ASP A 167 -51.83 46.35 -13.19
N ARG A 168 -51.93 45.02 -13.09
CA ARG A 168 -52.70 44.37 -12.01
C ARG A 168 -51.88 44.33 -10.73
N PHE A 169 -52.61 44.48 -9.62
CA PHE A 169 -52.10 44.19 -8.28
C PHE A 169 -51.48 42.80 -8.23
N SER A 170 -50.35 42.68 -7.52
CA SER A 170 -49.80 41.37 -7.18
C SER A 170 -50.82 40.59 -6.32
N PRO A 171 -50.76 39.25 -6.28
CA PRO A 171 -51.61 38.45 -5.38
C PRO A 171 -51.55 38.93 -3.93
N TYR A 172 -50.35 39.30 -3.45
CA TYR A 172 -50.17 39.87 -2.12
C TYR A 172 -50.90 41.21 -1.96
N ASP A 173 -50.71 42.16 -2.87
CA ASP A 173 -51.35 43.49 -2.78
C ASP A 173 -52.88 43.38 -2.83
N ARG A 174 -53.39 42.47 -3.68
CA ARG A 174 -54.82 42.21 -3.79
C ARG A 174 -55.38 41.58 -2.52
N TYR A 175 -54.62 40.69 -1.87
CA TYR A 175 -55.00 40.13 -0.57
C TYR A 175 -55.11 41.23 0.48
N GLN A 176 -54.11 42.12 0.56
CA GLN A 176 -54.10 43.23 1.52
C GLN A 176 -55.30 44.17 1.32
N GLU A 177 -55.65 44.52 0.07
CA GLU A 177 -56.85 45.31 -0.23
C GLU A 177 -58.13 44.65 0.29
N ILE A 178 -58.27 43.33 0.11
CA ILE A 178 -59.43 42.57 0.60
C ILE A 178 -59.43 42.54 2.13
N TYR A 179 -58.27 42.35 2.74
CA TYR A 179 -58.12 42.34 4.20
C TYR A 179 -58.57 43.67 4.81
N GLU A 180 -58.04 44.80 4.31
CA GLU A 180 -58.41 46.16 4.73
C GLU A 180 -59.87 46.52 4.45
N ALA A 181 -60.48 45.95 3.40
CA ALA A 181 -61.89 46.16 3.12
C ALA A 181 -62.82 45.40 4.08
N LEU A 182 -62.32 44.30 4.67
CA LEU A 182 -63.09 43.41 5.54
C LEU A 182 -62.89 43.68 7.04
N TYR A 183 -61.76 44.26 7.44
CA TYR A 183 -61.38 44.56 8.82
C TYR A 183 -61.12 46.05 9.03
#